data_AF-A0A0C3ATS1-F1
#
_entry.id   AF-A0A0C3ATS1-F1
#
_cell.length_a   1.000
_cell.length_b   1.000
_cell.length_c   1.000
_cell.angle_alpha   90.00
_cell.angle_beta   90.00
_cell.angle_gamma   90.00
#
_symmetry.space_group_name_H-M   'P 1'
#
loop_
_entity.id
_entity.type
_entity.pdbx_description
1 polymer ?
#
loop_
_entity_poly.entity_id
_entity_poly.type
_entity_poly.pdbx_seq_one_letter_code
_entity_poly.pdbx_strand_id
1 'polypeptide(L)' 'PHAFSREVVLKRVAEFVVCDDQSLALASKATFRNCLVAMRPSAIQLDLPMTHDICMYIHNAFVDLLKDLKDNIQV' A
#
# COMPACT_ATOMS: atom_id res chain seq x y z
N PRO A 1 -6.03 -16.89 6.72
CA PRO A 1 -5.99 -15.49 7.24
C PRO A 1 -4.54 -15.02 7.38
N HIS A 2 -4.11 -14.02 6.61
CA HIS A 2 -2.81 -13.39 6.84
C HIS A 2 -2.85 -12.51 8.09
N ALA A 3 -1.74 -12.45 8.82
CA ALA A 3 -1.63 -11.57 9.98
C ALA A 3 -1.87 -10.13 9.56
N PHE A 4 -2.70 -9.42 10.32
CA PHE A 4 -2.91 -7.99 10.14
C PHE A 4 -1.64 -7.26 10.63
N SER A 5 -0.73 -6.96 9.70
CA SER A 5 0.46 -6.16 9.94
C SER A 5 0.43 -4.91 9.09
N ARG A 6 1.12 -3.86 9.54
CA ARG A 6 1.26 -2.60 8.80
C ARG A 6 1.76 -2.83 7.37
N GLU A 7 2.73 -3.71 7.19
CA GLU A 7 3.30 -4.04 5.88
C GLU A 7 2.26 -4.72 4.96
N VAL A 8 1.47 -5.65 5.50
CA VAL A 8 0.42 -6.32 4.73
C VAL A 8 -0.67 -5.32 4.35
N VAL A 9 -1.10 -4.45 5.27
CA VAL A 9 -2.08 -3.40 4.97
C VAL A 9 -1.54 -2.46 3.89
N LEU A 10 -0.29 -2.01 4.01
CA LEU A 10 0.35 -1.15 3.03
C LEU A 10 0.36 -1.79 1.63
N LYS A 11 0.79 -3.06 1.54
CA LYS A 11 0.78 -3.83 0.29
C LYS A 11 -0.63 -3.96 -0.29
N ARG A 12 -1.61 -4.36 0.52
CA ARG A 12 -3.00 -4.57 0.06
C ARG A 12 -3.67 -3.29 -0.39
N VAL A 13 -3.45 -2.17 0.31
CA VAL A 13 -4.00 -0.87 -0.12
C VAL A 13 -3.29 -0.38 -1.39
N ALA A 14 -1.99 -0.63 -1.55
CA ALA A 14 -1.30 -0.31 -2.79
C ALA A 14 -1.81 -1.14 -3.99
N GLU A 15 -1.99 -2.45 -3.80
CA GLU A 15 -2.63 -3.33 -4.80
C GLU A 15 -4.04 -2.82 -5.15
N PHE A 16 -4.85 -2.48 -4.14
CA PHE A 16 -6.19 -1.93 -4.35
C PHE A 16 -6.17 -0.61 -5.15
N VAL A 17 -5.19 0.26 -4.89
CA VAL A 17 -5.05 1.51 -5.64
C VAL A 17 -4.66 1.26 -7.09
N VAL A 18 -3.64 0.43 -7.33
CA VAL A 18 -3.06 0.25 -8.66
C VAL A 18 -3.90 -0.70 -9.53
N CYS A 19 -4.35 -1.81 -8.97
CA CYS A 19 -5.04 -2.87 -9.73
C CYS A 19 -6.52 -2.55 -9.97
N ASP A 20 -7.17 -1.85 -9.04
CA ASP A 20 -8.60 -1.51 -9.14
C ASP A 20 -8.85 -0.06 -9.58
N ASP A 21 -7.83 0.61 -10.14
CA ASP A 21 -7.85 1.99 -10.63
C ASP A 21 -8.46 2.99 -9.63
N GLN A 22 -8.11 2.83 -8.35
CA GLN A 22 -8.61 3.73 -7.32
C GLN A 22 -7.72 4.97 -7.20
N SER A 23 -8.32 6.09 -6.81
CA SER A 23 -7.55 7.30 -6.52
C SER A 23 -6.59 7.10 -5.35
N LEU A 24 -5.33 7.50 -5.51
CA LEU A 24 -4.33 7.58 -4.42
C LEU A 24 -4.82 8.40 -3.21
N ALA A 25 -5.67 9.40 -3.43
CA ALA A 25 -6.24 10.22 -2.36
C ALA A 25 -7.18 9.42 -1.44
N LEU A 26 -7.70 8.27 -1.90
CA LEU A 26 -8.58 7.41 -1.13
C LEU A 26 -7.92 6.91 0.17
N ALA A 27 -6.62 6.60 0.13
CA ALA A 27 -5.88 6.10 1.29
C ALA A 27 -5.93 7.08 2.48
N SER A 28 -5.91 8.39 2.23
CA SER A 28 -6.00 9.41 3.28
C SER A 28 -7.45 9.77 3.66
N LYS A 29 -8.46 9.30 2.92
CA LYS A 29 -9.86 9.65 3.16
C LYS A 29 -10.33 9.07 4.50
N ALA A 30 -10.86 9.93 5.36
CA ALA A 30 -11.32 9.55 6.70
C ALA A 30 -12.33 8.39 6.65
N THR A 31 -13.28 8.40 5.72
CA THR A 31 -14.25 7.32 5.54
C THR A 31 -13.57 5.97 5.28
N PHE A 32 -12.58 5.94 4.38
CA PHE A 32 -11.87 4.72 4.04
C PHE A 32 -11.04 4.20 5.22
N ARG A 33 -10.33 5.09 5.91
CA ARG A 33 -9.57 4.75 7.12
C ARG A 33 -10.48 4.25 8.24
N ASN A 34 -11.65 4.84 8.41
CA ASN A 34 -12.66 4.37 9.37
C ASN A 34 -13.16 2.97 9.01
N CYS A 35 -13.33 2.64 7.74
CA CYS A 35 -13.65 1.28 7.31
C CYS A 35 -12.52 0.30 7.70
N LEU A 36 -11.25 0.65 7.52
CA LEU A 36 -10.13 -0.18 7.93
C LEU A 36 -10.09 -0.40 9.46
N VAL A 37 -10.37 0.65 10.24
CA VAL A 37 -10.51 0.54 11.71
C VAL A 37 -11.71 -0.32 12.09
N ALA A 38 -12.85 -0.19 11.40
CA ALA A 38 -14.02 -1.03 11.66
C ALA A 38 -13.74 -2.52 11.38
N MET A 39 -12.98 -2.82 10.33
CA MET A 39 -12.51 -4.18 10.03
C MET A 39 -11.53 -4.71 11.08
N ARG A 40 -10.72 -3.84 11.69
CA ARG A 40 -9.79 -4.18 12.77
C ARG A 40 -9.74 -3.08 13.85
N PRO A 41 -10.62 -3.15 14.88
CA PRO A 41 -10.71 -2.09 15.90
C PRO A 41 -9.44 -1.86 16.71
N SER A 42 -8.54 -2.84 16.74
CA SER A 42 -7.24 -2.74 17.42
C SER A 42 -6.16 -2.02 16.60
N ALA A 43 -6.44 -1.63 15.35
CA ALA A 43 -5.47 -0.93 14.50
C ALA A 43 -5.23 0.48 15.04
N ILE A 44 -3.95 0.86 15.21
CA ILE A 44 -3.57 2.22 15.57
C ILE A 44 -3.39 3.08 14.33
N GLN A 45 -3.36 4.40 14.49
CA GLN A 45 -3.19 5.32 13.35
C GLN A 45 -1.93 5.03 12.52
N LEU A 46 -0.86 4.54 13.16
CA LEU A 46 0.40 4.18 12.50
C LEU A 46 0.30 2.90 11.64
N ASP A 47 -0.72 2.07 11.87
CA ASP A 47 -0.95 0.86 11.06
C ASP A 47 -1.69 1.18 9.76
N LEU A 48 -2.34 2.35 9.71
CA LEU A 48 -3.17 2.77 8.58
C LEU A 48 -2.33 3.60 7.62
N PRO A 49 -2.16 3.18 6.36
CA PRO A 49 -1.35 3.91 5.41
C PRO A 49 -2.03 5.22 5.00
N MET A 50 -1.22 6.26 4.85
CA MET A 50 -1.60 7.51 4.21
C MET A 50 -1.28 7.46 2.72
N THR A 51 -1.82 8.40 1.95
CA THR A 51 -1.50 8.54 0.51
C THR A 51 0.01 8.60 0.27
N HIS A 52 0.75 9.32 1.12
CA HIS A 52 2.21 9.37 1.04
C HIS A 52 2.86 7.99 1.16
N ASP A 53 2.43 7.17 2.13
CA ASP A 53 2.99 5.83 2.36
C ASP A 53 2.75 4.93 1.15
N ILE A 54 1.54 5.01 0.57
CA ILE A 54 1.17 4.26 -0.64
C ILE A 54 1.99 4.71 -1.85
N CYS A 55 2.14 6.02 -2.07
CA CYS A 55 2.98 6.56 -3.14
C CYS A 55 4.42 6.07 -3.03
N MET A 56 5.02 6.16 -1.84
CA MET A 56 6.39 5.71 -1.59
C MET A 56 6.54 4.20 -1.81
N TYR A 57 5.58 3.40 -1.34
CA TYR A 57 5.58 1.96 -1.53
C TYR A 57 5.55 1.59 -3.02
N ILE A 58 4.63 2.19 -3.79
CA ILE A 58 4.51 1.96 -5.23
C ILE A 58 5.78 2.39 -5.96
N HIS A 59 6.32 3.57 -5.63
CA HIS A 59 7.55 4.07 -6.23
C HIS A 59 8.73 3.12 -5.98
N ASN A 60 8.92 2.69 -4.74
CA ASN A 60 10.01 1.78 -4.38
C ASN A 60 9.85 0.43 -5.10
N ALA A 61 8.65 -0.14 -5.11
CA ALA A 61 8.38 -1.39 -5.83
C ALA A 61 8.67 -1.27 -7.33
N PHE A 62 8.35 -0.13 -7.94
CA PHE A 62 8.67 0.14 -9.34
C PHE A 62 10.18 0.30 -9.57
N VAL A 63 10.88 1.01 -8.68
CA VAL A 63 12.34 1.16 -8.74
C VAL A 63 13.03 -0.20 -8.63
N ASP A 64 12.58 -1.06 -7.72
CA ASP A 64 13.14 -2.40 -7.55
C ASP A 64 12.89 -3.28 -8.79
N LEU A 65 11.68 -3.21 -9.37
CA LEU A 65 11.39 -3.86 -10.65
C LEU A 65 12.35 -3.40 -11.77
N LEU A 66 12.62 -2.10 -11.87
CA LEU A 66 13.53 -1.56 -12.88
C LEU A 66 14.99 -2.01 -12.66
N LYS A 67 15.44 -2.10 -11.40
CA LYS A 67 16.77 -2.63 -11.08
C LYS A 67 16.87 -4.10 -11.48
N ASP A 68 15.90 -4.91 -11.07
CA ASP A 68 15.86 -6.34 -11.41
C ASP A 68 15.83 -6.53 -12.93
N LEU A 69 15.05 -5.72 -13.66
CA LEU A 69 15.02 -5.76 -15.11
C LEU A 69 16.37 -5.38 -15.73
N LYS A 70 17.03 -4.34 -15.23
CA LYS A 70 18.36 -3.93 -15.72
C LYS A 70 19.38 -5.05 -15.54
N ASP A 71 19.40 -5.68 -14.37
CA ASP A 71 20.34 -6.75 -14.04
C ASP A 71 20.07 -8.00 -14.89
N ASN A 72 18.80 -8.30 -15.18
CA ASN A 72 18.41 -9.39 -16.09
C ASN A 72 18.73 -9.11 -17.57
N ILE A 73 18.78 -7.85 -18.00
CA ILE A 73 19.13 -7.46 -19.38
C ILE A 73 20.64 -7.41 -19.59
N GLN A 74 21.42 -7.04 -18.56
CA GLN A 74 22.89 -6.95 -18.61
C GLN A 74 23.61 -8.32 -18.61
N VAL A 75 23.00 -9.35 -19.21
CA VAL A 75 23.59 -10.68 -19.45
C VAL A 75 24.98 -10.57 -20.08
#